data_AF-A0A2T2T4G4-F1
#
_entry.id   AF-A0A2T2T4G4-F1
#
_cell.length_a   1.000
_cell.length_b   1.000
_cell.length_c   1.000
_cell.angle_alpha   90.00
_cell.angle_beta   90.00
_cell.angle_gamma   90.00
#
_symmetry.space_group_name_H-M   'P 1'
#
loop_
_entity.id
_entity.type
_entity.pdbx_description
1 polymer ?
#
loop_
_entity_poly.entity_id
_entity_poly.type
_entity_poly.pdbx_seq_one_letter_code
_entity_poly.pdbx_strand_id
1 'polypeptide(L)'
;PDMDTNFNFDRDDWHFGEGDAPSGQLDFTTVALHEIAHGLHYLSLCRYQENQGTGKCTFELSDGSRAAGIYTESLFEQDNDELAALTNESIYPDSSQELGNALTGDQLVFTGERTDAVADARSSGPVPPKVYAPFNYQAGSSISHLNEATYPSNSENALMTPTVEAAETNRNPGPIVCGQLADVGWPLASQCNQFFQNFVDFRFKASSETDESSVMLDWEAPDGVSVREYRVEVARFGGDFETVKSGFSSTKKTISNLGLGRFSFRVRWIANDGSENVSLRTLSKTINLEEEDLTAERAGRDEQGRATVELGWNVPDGTPESFSYRVERAPRGNQDFRTIGTTSQRAFTARGQTPGQYEYRIVSEDGNGNALSSDTKPVDIDFEGSVFITGPFPNPTQNQAAVELTAKEDQDVTVEVFNTLGERLFVEERELVAERPVRLDFNSVDWRRWGSGMYIIRISGREFTKTREMVVVR
;
A
#
# COMPACT_ATOMS: atom_id res chain seq x y z
N PRO A 1 -1.46 25.93 34.50
CA PRO A 1 -2.13 24.70 34.99
C PRO A 1 -1.85 23.61 33.97
N ASP A 2 -1.62 22.37 34.42
CA ASP A 2 -1.36 21.26 33.48
C ASP A 2 -2.65 20.83 32.75
N MET A 3 -3.83 21.15 33.31
CA MET A 3 -5.15 20.98 32.71
C MET A 3 -6.17 21.94 33.38
N ASP A 4 -7.19 22.38 32.62
CA ASP A 4 -8.33 23.19 33.10
C ASP A 4 -9.62 22.62 32.50
N THR A 5 -10.56 22.16 33.35
CA THR A 5 -11.85 21.61 32.93
C THR A 5 -12.99 22.38 33.61
N ASN A 6 -14.00 22.77 32.83
CA ASN A 6 -15.12 23.60 33.29
C ASN A 6 -16.44 22.88 33.04
N PHE A 7 -17.20 22.62 34.11
CA PHE A 7 -18.46 21.90 34.04
C PHE A 7 -19.65 22.82 34.36
N ASN A 8 -20.72 22.70 33.57
CA ASN A 8 -21.94 23.46 33.80
C ASN A 8 -22.82 22.81 34.87
N PHE A 9 -22.81 23.35 36.09
CA PHE A 9 -23.64 22.89 37.21
C PHE A 9 -25.08 23.43 37.20
N ASP A 10 -25.45 24.27 36.22
CA ASP A 10 -26.84 24.75 36.07
C ASP A 10 -27.75 23.69 35.41
N ARG A 11 -27.20 22.55 34.99
CA ARG A 11 -27.98 21.41 34.46
C ARG A 11 -28.67 20.65 35.60
N ASP A 12 -29.90 20.22 35.35
CA ASP A 12 -30.73 19.44 36.27
C ASP A 12 -30.70 17.92 36.01
N ASP A 13 -29.99 17.49 34.97
CA ASP A 13 -29.91 16.10 34.51
C ASP A 13 -28.58 15.40 34.85
N TRP A 14 -27.77 15.96 35.75
CA TRP A 14 -26.56 15.30 36.23
C TRP A 14 -26.87 14.15 37.19
N HIS A 15 -26.23 13.01 36.94
CA HIS A 15 -26.11 11.91 37.89
C HIS A 15 -24.74 11.91 38.57
N PHE A 16 -24.73 11.93 39.90
CA PHE A 16 -23.50 11.93 40.73
C PHE A 16 -23.33 10.63 41.54
N GLY A 17 -24.24 9.66 41.39
CA GLY A 17 -24.25 8.45 42.19
C GLY A 17 -23.19 7.42 41.76
N GLU A 18 -22.86 6.47 42.64
CA GLU A 18 -21.88 5.41 42.32
C GLU A 18 -22.41 4.36 41.34
N GLY A 19 -23.73 4.11 41.32
CA GLY A 19 -24.37 3.20 40.36
C GLY A 19 -24.57 3.83 38.98
N ASP A 20 -25.04 3.02 38.03
CA ASP A 20 -25.31 3.45 36.66
C ASP A 20 -26.27 4.65 36.61
N ALA A 21 -26.01 5.56 35.67
CA ALA A 21 -26.89 6.70 35.42
C ALA A 21 -28.26 6.21 34.95
N PRO A 22 -29.37 6.70 35.55
CA PRO A 22 -30.70 6.33 35.12
C PRO A 22 -31.06 6.99 33.78
N SER A 23 -32.12 6.46 33.14
CA SER A 23 -32.70 7.06 31.93
C SER A 23 -32.96 8.56 32.10
N GLY A 24 -32.47 9.35 31.14
CA GLY A 24 -32.64 10.80 31.11
C GLY A 24 -31.62 11.58 31.94
N GLN A 25 -30.61 10.94 32.55
CA GLN A 25 -29.50 11.61 33.23
C GLN A 25 -28.16 11.32 32.57
N LEU A 26 -27.23 12.27 32.66
CA LEU A 26 -25.83 12.12 32.25
C LEU A 26 -24.96 11.76 33.45
N ASP A 27 -24.10 10.74 33.30
CA ASP A 27 -23.13 10.42 34.34
C ASP A 27 -22.04 11.49 34.42
N PHE A 28 -22.01 12.25 35.51
CA PHE A 28 -21.02 13.30 35.68
C PHE A 28 -19.58 12.74 35.70
N THR A 29 -19.38 11.54 36.24
CA THR A 29 -18.03 10.94 36.32
C THR A 29 -17.52 10.56 34.93
N THR A 30 -18.37 9.97 34.07
CA THR A 30 -18.04 9.72 32.66
C THR A 30 -17.62 11.00 31.95
N VAL A 31 -18.43 12.07 32.02
CA VAL A 31 -18.09 13.34 31.36
C VAL A 31 -16.81 13.94 31.93
N ALA A 32 -16.62 13.92 33.25
CA ALA A 32 -15.40 14.44 33.85
C ALA A 32 -14.15 13.66 33.44
N LEU A 33 -14.22 12.32 33.38
CA LEU A 33 -13.10 11.48 32.95
C LEU A 33 -12.78 11.66 31.46
N HIS A 34 -13.80 11.86 30.62
CA HIS A 34 -13.64 12.19 29.21
C HIS A 34 -12.84 13.48 29.02
N GLU A 35 -13.24 14.56 29.69
CA GLU A 35 -12.50 15.84 29.63
C GLU A 35 -11.07 15.72 30.19
N ILE A 36 -10.88 14.89 31.23
CA ILE A 36 -9.54 14.63 31.78
C ILE A 36 -8.64 13.94 30.75
N ALA A 37 -9.17 13.00 29.97
CA ALA A 37 -8.38 12.29 28.96
C ALA A 37 -7.88 13.23 27.85
N HIS A 38 -8.66 14.23 27.44
CA HIS A 38 -8.18 15.27 26.52
C HIS A 38 -6.95 16.02 27.08
N GLY A 39 -6.91 16.25 28.39
CA GLY A 39 -5.75 16.83 29.07
C GLY A 39 -4.51 15.92 29.09
N LEU A 40 -4.66 14.63 28.80
CA LEU A 40 -3.57 13.65 28.67
C LEU A 40 -3.11 13.48 27.21
N HIS A 41 -3.10 14.56 26.43
CA HIS A 41 -2.75 14.54 25.00
C HIS A 41 -3.64 13.62 24.13
N TYR A 42 -4.82 13.22 24.61
CA TYR A 42 -5.85 12.59 23.78
C TYR A 42 -6.59 13.67 22.97
N LEU A 43 -5.85 14.37 22.12
CA LEU A 43 -6.35 15.53 21.40
C LEU A 43 -5.55 15.70 20.10
N SER A 44 -6.25 15.82 18.99
CA SER A 44 -5.64 16.21 17.72
C SER A 44 -5.46 17.71 17.64
N LEU A 45 -4.28 18.14 17.20
CA LEU A 45 -3.99 19.54 16.88
C LEU A 45 -4.26 19.88 15.41
N CYS A 46 -4.73 18.89 14.63
CA CYS A 46 -5.11 19.09 13.24
C CYS A 46 -6.35 19.99 13.12
N ARG A 47 -6.37 20.81 12.07
CA ARG A 47 -7.44 21.75 11.75
C ARG A 47 -7.85 21.59 10.30
N TYR A 48 -9.16 21.62 10.05
CA TYR A 48 -9.72 21.70 8.71
C TYR A 48 -10.24 23.11 8.43
N GLN A 49 -9.88 23.66 7.26
CA GLN A 49 -10.37 24.95 6.78
C GLN A 49 -11.47 24.75 5.74
N GLU A 50 -12.73 24.77 6.18
CA GLU A 50 -13.91 24.47 5.37
C GLU A 50 -14.01 25.31 4.08
N ASN A 51 -13.71 26.61 4.15
CA ASN A 51 -13.76 27.49 2.98
C ASN A 51 -12.73 27.15 1.89
N GLN A 52 -11.65 26.44 2.25
CA GLN A 52 -10.55 26.10 1.36
C GLN A 52 -10.48 24.60 1.07
N GLY A 53 -11.18 23.78 1.86
CA GLY A 53 -11.07 22.32 1.80
C GLY A 53 -9.71 21.79 2.24
N THR A 54 -8.91 22.58 2.96
CA THR A 54 -7.52 22.24 3.30
C THR A 54 -7.35 21.82 4.75
N GLY A 55 -6.48 20.85 5.02
CA GLY A 55 -6.10 20.40 6.36
C GLY A 55 -4.75 20.94 6.80
N LYS A 56 -4.56 21.15 8.11
CA LYS A 56 -3.29 21.57 8.72
C LYS A 56 -3.05 20.84 10.04
N CYS A 57 -1.93 20.14 10.19
CA CYS A 57 -1.57 19.37 11.38
C CYS A 57 -0.27 19.81 12.06
N THR A 58 0.54 20.68 11.43
CA THR A 58 1.78 21.18 12.03
C THR A 58 1.65 22.58 12.64
N PHE A 59 2.50 22.87 13.61
CA PHE A 59 2.66 24.20 14.19
C PHE A 59 4.13 24.64 14.15
N GLU A 60 4.35 25.95 14.07
CA GLU A 60 5.69 26.54 14.10
C GLU A 60 6.21 26.63 15.54
N LEU A 61 7.44 26.19 15.74
CA LEU A 61 8.19 26.31 16.98
C LEU A 61 8.94 27.64 17.01
N SER A 62 9.39 28.04 18.21
CA SER A 62 10.09 29.32 18.41
C SER A 62 11.40 29.46 17.63
N ASP A 63 11.98 28.35 17.20
CA ASP A 63 13.20 28.30 16.38
C ASP A 63 12.91 28.31 14.86
N GLY A 64 11.64 28.43 14.46
CA GLY A 64 11.19 28.44 13.07
C GLY A 64 11.03 27.06 12.45
N SER A 65 11.26 25.97 13.19
CA SER A 65 10.94 24.62 12.74
C SER A 65 9.45 24.33 12.86
N ARG A 66 8.97 23.27 12.19
CA ARG A 66 7.57 22.81 12.27
C ARG A 66 7.52 21.44 12.95
N ALA A 67 6.52 21.24 13.79
CA ALA A 67 6.27 19.98 14.46
C ALA A 67 4.79 19.61 14.41
N ALA A 68 4.50 18.31 14.39
CA ALA A 68 3.18 17.78 14.65
C ALA A 68 3.02 17.49 16.16
N GLY A 69 1.78 17.36 16.62
CA GLY A 69 1.51 16.91 17.99
C GLY A 69 1.80 15.42 18.14
N ILE A 70 2.17 14.96 19.35
CA ILE A 70 2.52 13.54 19.58
C ILE A 70 1.38 12.58 19.22
N TYR A 71 0.13 13.00 19.37
CA TYR A 71 -1.03 12.22 18.96
C TYR A 71 -1.10 12.06 17.43
N THR A 72 -0.73 13.10 16.67
CA THR A 72 -0.74 13.10 15.20
C THR A 72 0.29 12.14 14.61
N GLU A 73 1.42 11.91 15.30
CA GLU A 73 2.45 10.96 14.86
C GLU A 73 1.92 9.51 14.73
N SER A 74 0.82 9.19 15.42
CA SER A 74 0.16 7.90 15.38
C SER A 74 -1.10 7.88 14.50
N LEU A 75 -1.42 8.95 13.77
CA LEU A 75 -2.60 9.02 12.90
C LEU A 75 -2.25 8.70 11.45
N PHE A 76 -3.00 7.77 10.88
CA PHE A 76 -2.81 7.29 9.52
C PHE A 76 -4.16 7.31 8.80
N GLU A 77 -4.13 7.64 7.50
CA GLU A 77 -5.23 7.28 6.62
C GLU A 77 -5.03 5.83 6.17
N GLN A 78 -6.10 5.04 6.28
CA GLN A 78 -6.14 3.66 5.83
C GLN A 78 -6.90 3.58 4.50
N ASP A 79 -6.23 3.14 3.44
CA ASP A 79 -6.86 2.75 2.18
C ASP A 79 -6.60 1.25 1.96
N ASN A 80 -7.63 0.43 2.16
CA ASN A 80 -7.52 -1.02 2.24
C ASN A 80 -6.46 -1.45 3.29
N ASP A 81 -5.41 -2.15 2.87
CA ASP A 81 -4.31 -2.61 3.74
C ASP A 81 -3.10 -1.65 3.75
N GLU A 82 -3.17 -0.52 3.04
CA GLU A 82 -2.12 0.48 3.02
C GLU A 82 -2.37 1.58 4.07
N LEU A 83 -1.34 1.88 4.85
CA LEU A 83 -1.36 2.93 5.87
C LEU A 83 -0.46 4.07 5.42
N ALA A 84 -1.01 5.27 5.34
CA ALA A 84 -0.27 6.49 5.03
C ALA A 84 -0.29 7.44 6.24
N ALA A 85 0.89 7.70 6.82
CA ALA A 85 1.02 8.59 7.97
C ALA A 85 0.56 10.00 7.61
N LEU A 86 -0.28 10.63 8.44
CA LEU A 86 -0.69 12.02 8.24
C LEU A 86 0.50 13.00 8.29
N THR A 87 1.62 12.61 8.88
CA THR A 87 2.87 13.39 8.93
C THR A 87 3.75 13.24 7.69
N ASN A 88 3.35 12.41 6.70
CA ASN A 88 4.07 12.28 5.44
C ASN A 88 3.78 13.48 4.52
N GLU A 89 4.62 14.51 4.58
CA GLU A 89 4.51 15.74 3.78
C GLU A 89 4.59 15.53 2.25
N SER A 90 5.01 14.36 1.77
CA SER A 90 4.97 14.04 0.33
C SER A 90 3.59 13.60 -0.15
N ILE A 91 2.78 13.04 0.75
CA ILE A 91 1.41 12.57 0.49
C ILE A 91 0.40 13.60 0.99
N TYR A 92 0.60 14.10 2.20
CA TYR A 92 -0.24 15.09 2.86
C TYR A 92 0.57 16.35 3.21
N PRO A 93 0.90 17.20 2.23
CA PRO A 93 1.56 18.47 2.53
C PRO A 93 0.72 19.28 3.51
N ASP A 94 1.35 19.96 4.47
CA ASP A 94 0.59 20.74 5.44
C ASP A 94 -0.11 21.96 4.78
N SER A 95 -1.35 22.25 5.18
CA SER A 95 -2.22 23.25 4.52
C SER A 95 -2.64 22.88 3.09
N SER A 96 -2.80 21.58 2.80
CA SER A 96 -3.21 21.05 1.49
C SER A 96 -4.62 20.47 1.48
N GLN A 97 -5.16 20.25 0.27
CA GLN A 97 -6.47 19.62 0.09
C GLN A 97 -6.41 18.11 0.33
N GLU A 98 -5.28 17.48 0.02
CA GLU A 98 -4.99 16.07 0.28
C GLU A 98 -5.11 15.77 1.77
N LEU A 99 -4.45 16.58 2.61
CA LEU A 99 -4.61 16.47 4.06
C LEU A 99 -6.06 16.77 4.48
N GLY A 100 -6.71 17.78 3.88
CA GLY A 100 -8.10 18.12 4.17
C GLY A 100 -9.09 16.98 3.91
N ASN A 101 -8.88 16.23 2.84
CA ASN A 101 -9.66 15.05 2.49
C ASN A 101 -9.46 13.94 3.53
N ALA A 102 -8.20 13.65 3.92
CA ALA A 102 -7.92 12.64 4.94
C ALA A 102 -8.59 12.98 6.30
N LEU A 103 -8.58 14.26 6.71
CA LEU A 103 -9.24 14.72 7.93
C LEU A 103 -10.78 14.61 7.91
N THR A 104 -11.39 14.37 6.74
CA THR A 104 -12.84 14.32 6.53
C THR A 104 -13.31 13.04 5.81
N GLY A 105 -12.43 12.05 5.64
CA GLY A 105 -12.67 10.88 4.79
C GLY A 105 -13.30 9.67 5.49
N ASP A 106 -13.45 9.69 6.82
CA ASP A 106 -13.82 8.53 7.65
C ASP A 106 -12.91 7.30 7.45
N GLN A 107 -11.63 7.55 7.11
CA GLN A 107 -10.59 6.53 6.91
C GLN A 107 -9.44 6.64 7.91
N LEU A 108 -9.54 7.52 8.91
CA LEU A 108 -8.46 7.69 9.88
C LEU A 108 -8.46 6.57 10.91
N VAL A 109 -7.26 6.07 11.18
CA VAL A 109 -6.98 5.12 12.24
C VAL A 109 -5.84 5.63 13.11
N PHE A 110 -5.79 5.16 14.36
CA PHE A 110 -4.65 5.38 15.25
C PHE A 110 -3.87 4.07 15.35
N THR A 111 -2.60 4.09 14.99
CA THR A 111 -1.71 2.92 15.12
C THR A 111 -0.57 3.20 16.07
N GLY A 112 -0.24 2.17 16.84
CA GLY A 112 0.84 2.16 17.81
C GLY A 112 0.97 0.74 18.35
N GLU A 113 2.18 0.38 18.79
CA GLU A 113 2.49 -1.00 19.18
C GLU A 113 1.55 -1.53 20.26
N ARG A 114 1.25 -0.72 21.29
CA ARG A 114 0.36 -1.12 22.38
C ARG A 114 -1.10 -1.03 21.97
N THR A 115 -1.46 -0.02 21.19
CA THR A 115 -2.81 0.24 20.69
C THR A 115 -3.31 -0.90 19.79
N ASP A 116 -2.50 -1.32 18.83
CA ASP A 116 -2.88 -2.37 17.88
C ASP A 116 -2.97 -3.73 18.58
N ALA A 117 -2.04 -3.99 19.51
CA ALA A 117 -2.05 -5.22 20.30
C ALA A 117 -3.31 -5.35 21.17
N VAL A 118 -3.71 -4.30 21.90
CA VAL A 118 -4.95 -4.33 22.71
C VAL A 118 -6.20 -4.39 21.85
N ALA A 119 -6.20 -3.71 20.70
CA ALA A 119 -7.32 -3.72 19.77
C ALA A 119 -7.57 -5.14 19.25
N ASP A 120 -6.52 -5.83 18.79
CA ASP A 120 -6.61 -7.21 18.32
C ASP A 120 -7.03 -8.20 19.42
N ALA A 121 -6.47 -8.07 20.63
CA ALA A 121 -6.67 -9.07 21.66
C ALA A 121 -7.98 -8.90 22.46
N ARG A 122 -8.51 -7.68 22.54
CA ARG A 122 -9.60 -7.36 23.49
C ARG A 122 -10.74 -6.55 22.90
N SER A 123 -10.58 -5.95 21.73
CA SER A 123 -11.65 -5.19 21.08
C SER A 123 -12.33 -6.00 19.99
N SER A 124 -13.60 -5.67 19.73
CA SER A 124 -14.34 -6.17 18.56
C SER A 124 -14.25 -5.24 17.35
N GLY A 125 -13.50 -4.13 17.46
CA GLY A 125 -13.29 -3.17 16.37
C GLY A 125 -12.13 -3.56 15.44
N PRO A 126 -11.87 -2.76 14.39
CA PRO A 126 -10.75 -2.97 13.48
C PRO A 126 -9.40 -2.73 14.17
N VAL A 127 -8.35 -3.28 13.55
CA VAL A 127 -6.96 -3.06 13.90
C VAL A 127 -6.27 -2.48 12.65
N PRO A 128 -5.73 -1.25 12.68
CA PRO A 128 -5.69 -0.33 13.82
C PRO A 128 -7.06 0.29 14.18
N PRO A 129 -7.26 0.75 15.43
CA PRO A 129 -8.52 1.37 15.87
C PRO A 129 -8.96 2.59 15.05
N LYS A 130 -10.25 2.63 14.72
CA LYS A 130 -10.84 3.70 13.91
C LYS A 130 -11.02 5.00 14.71
N VAL A 131 -10.58 6.12 14.13
CA VAL A 131 -10.70 7.46 14.68
C VAL A 131 -11.92 8.16 14.09
N TYR A 132 -12.59 9.00 14.88
CA TYR A 132 -13.75 9.77 14.43
C TYR A 132 -13.33 10.90 13.48
N ALA A 133 -13.43 10.66 12.17
CA ALA A 133 -13.12 11.62 11.11
C ALA A 133 -14.33 11.81 10.17
N PRO A 134 -15.44 12.41 10.65
CA PRO A 134 -16.67 12.53 9.87
C PRO A 134 -16.48 13.43 8.64
N PHE A 135 -17.32 13.22 7.61
CA PHE A 135 -17.38 14.08 6.43
C PHE A 135 -17.59 15.56 6.77
N ASN A 136 -18.46 15.82 7.75
CA ASN A 136 -18.63 17.16 8.30
C ASN A 136 -17.68 17.31 9.49
N TYR A 137 -16.54 17.95 9.27
CA TYR A 137 -15.57 18.23 10.32
C TYR A 137 -16.19 19.06 11.45
N GLN A 138 -16.02 18.59 12.69
CA GLN A 138 -16.53 19.23 13.90
C GLN A 138 -15.34 19.72 14.72
N ALA A 139 -15.13 21.03 14.71
CA ALA A 139 -14.06 21.64 15.49
C ALA A 139 -14.20 21.28 16.98
N GLY A 140 -13.13 20.74 17.57
CA GLY A 140 -13.10 20.27 18.97
C GLY A 140 -13.58 18.84 19.18
N SER A 141 -14.08 18.15 18.15
CA SER A 141 -14.50 16.74 18.24
C SER A 141 -13.78 15.85 17.23
N SER A 142 -13.76 16.24 15.95
CA SER A 142 -13.13 15.42 14.92
C SER A 142 -11.66 15.12 15.25
N ILE A 143 -11.26 13.88 15.03
CA ILE A 143 -9.89 13.37 15.11
C ILE A 143 -9.35 13.29 16.53
N SER A 144 -10.14 13.66 17.54
CA SER A 144 -9.78 13.57 18.96
C SER A 144 -10.60 12.52 19.71
N HIS A 145 -11.29 11.65 18.97
CA HIS A 145 -12.20 10.64 19.51
C HIS A 145 -12.08 9.32 18.74
N LEU A 146 -12.45 8.23 19.39
CA LEU A 146 -12.74 6.97 18.74
C LEU A 146 -14.05 7.08 17.93
N ASN A 147 -14.13 6.31 16.84
CA ASN A 147 -15.30 6.32 15.97
C ASN A 147 -16.53 5.70 16.68
N GLU A 148 -17.56 6.52 16.94
CA GLU A 148 -18.80 6.12 17.64
C GLU A 148 -19.49 4.90 17.00
N ALA A 149 -19.55 4.84 15.66
CA ALA A 149 -20.20 3.72 14.97
C ALA A 149 -19.43 2.40 15.16
N THR A 150 -18.12 2.48 15.41
CA THR A 150 -17.24 1.33 15.66
C THR A 150 -17.25 0.95 17.14
N TYR A 151 -17.32 1.94 18.03
CA TYR A 151 -17.28 1.78 19.48
C TYR A 151 -18.53 2.44 20.08
N PRO A 152 -19.71 1.80 20.02
CA PRO A 152 -20.95 2.40 20.52
C PRO A 152 -20.96 2.56 22.04
N SER A 153 -21.89 3.34 22.59
CA SER A 153 -22.03 3.66 24.03
C SER A 153 -22.02 2.47 25.01
N ASN A 154 -22.34 1.25 24.58
CA ASN A 154 -22.26 0.04 25.42
C ASN A 154 -20.93 -0.72 25.30
N SER A 155 -19.98 -0.21 24.53
CA SER A 155 -18.62 -0.74 24.37
C SER A 155 -17.75 -0.36 25.56
N GLU A 156 -16.81 -1.24 25.94
CA GLU A 156 -15.80 -0.92 26.95
C GLU A 156 -14.83 0.20 26.52
N ASN A 157 -14.83 0.58 25.23
CA ASN A 157 -14.00 1.64 24.66
C ASN A 157 -14.78 2.95 24.43
N ALA A 158 -15.99 3.09 24.97
CA ALA A 158 -16.87 4.22 24.68
C ALA A 158 -16.48 5.53 25.39
N LEU A 159 -15.60 5.53 26.40
CA LEU A 159 -15.28 6.75 27.16
C LEU A 159 -14.81 7.91 26.26
N MET A 160 -14.04 7.62 25.20
CA MET A 160 -13.46 8.63 24.30
C MET A 160 -14.13 8.67 22.93
N THR A 161 -15.42 8.33 22.84
CA THR A 161 -16.22 8.57 21.64
C THR A 161 -16.84 9.97 21.70
N PRO A 162 -17.24 10.58 20.56
CA PRO A 162 -17.56 12.00 20.51
C PRO A 162 -18.87 12.39 21.21
N THR A 163 -19.70 11.41 21.62
CA THR A 163 -21.02 11.66 22.20
C THR A 163 -21.25 10.82 23.44
N VAL A 164 -21.66 11.45 24.54
CA VAL A 164 -22.15 10.77 25.74
C VAL A 164 -23.67 10.81 25.75
N GLU A 165 -24.30 9.64 25.74
CA GLU A 165 -25.76 9.50 25.75
C GLU A 165 -26.34 9.50 27.18
N ALA A 166 -27.64 9.77 27.31
CA ALA A 166 -28.34 9.64 28.59
C ALA A 166 -28.39 8.17 29.02
N ALA A 167 -28.22 7.91 30.33
CA ALA A 167 -28.01 6.58 30.91
C ALA A 167 -26.73 5.84 30.49
N GLU A 168 -25.80 6.53 29.84
CA GLU A 168 -24.47 6.00 29.61
C GLU A 168 -23.61 6.11 30.87
N THR A 169 -22.89 5.05 31.24
CA THR A 169 -21.98 5.05 32.39
C THR A 169 -20.68 4.33 32.02
N ASN A 170 -19.79 5.07 31.38
CA ASN A 170 -18.46 4.62 31.00
C ASN A 170 -17.43 5.33 31.88
N ARG A 171 -16.89 4.63 32.88
CA ARG A 171 -15.92 5.21 33.84
C ARG A 171 -14.53 4.57 33.75
N ASN A 172 -14.32 3.75 32.73
CA ASN A 172 -13.04 3.14 32.42
C ASN A 172 -12.56 3.69 31.07
N PRO A 173 -11.27 4.00 30.91
CA PRO A 173 -10.72 4.41 29.61
C PRO A 173 -10.92 3.36 28.52
N GLY A 174 -10.98 2.08 28.90
CA GLY A 174 -11.02 0.96 27.98
C GLY A 174 -9.63 0.57 27.46
N PRO A 175 -9.49 -0.63 26.89
CA PRO A 175 -8.22 -1.12 26.40
C PRO A 175 -7.60 -0.21 25.33
N ILE A 176 -8.38 0.28 24.35
CA ILE A 176 -7.85 1.09 23.23
C ILE A 176 -7.26 2.39 23.73
N VAL A 177 -7.99 3.18 24.53
CA VAL A 177 -7.48 4.46 25.06
C VAL A 177 -6.25 4.22 25.94
N CYS A 178 -6.23 3.16 26.76
CA CYS A 178 -5.04 2.80 27.52
C CYS A 178 -3.84 2.48 26.60
N GLY A 179 -4.07 1.85 25.44
CA GLY A 179 -3.04 1.59 24.42
C GLY A 179 -2.51 2.87 23.82
N GLN A 180 -3.42 3.75 23.38
CA GLN A 180 -3.08 5.03 22.77
C GLN A 180 -2.28 5.90 23.74
N LEU A 181 -2.72 6.00 25.01
CA LEU A 181 -2.00 6.74 26.05
C LEU A 181 -0.58 6.19 26.27
N ALA A 182 -0.40 4.87 26.23
CA ALA A 182 0.92 4.27 26.39
C ALA A 182 1.83 4.52 25.19
N ASP A 183 1.31 4.46 23.96
CA ASP A 183 2.08 4.71 22.74
C ASP A 183 2.48 6.18 22.60
N VAL A 184 1.63 7.13 23.03
CA VAL A 184 2.01 8.55 23.10
C VAL A 184 2.91 8.90 24.31
N GLY A 185 3.26 7.89 25.13
CA GLY A 185 4.32 7.99 26.13
C GLY A 185 3.87 8.19 27.59
N TRP A 186 2.59 8.05 27.91
CA TRP A 186 2.14 8.17 29.30
C TRP A 186 2.44 6.89 30.11
N PRO A 187 2.92 7.03 31.36
CA PRO A 187 2.97 5.91 32.28
C PRO A 187 1.54 5.47 32.64
N LEU A 188 1.30 4.16 32.59
CA LEU A 188 -0.01 3.60 32.90
C LEU A 188 -0.12 3.19 34.38
N ALA A 189 -1.31 3.44 34.95
CA ALA A 189 -1.70 2.88 36.25
C ALA A 189 -2.13 1.40 36.13
N SER A 190 -2.31 0.71 37.26
CA SER A 190 -2.65 -0.73 37.30
C SER A 190 -3.90 -1.10 36.48
N GLN A 191 -4.92 -0.25 36.47
CA GLN A 191 -6.16 -0.46 35.71
C GLN A 191 -5.97 -0.42 34.19
N CYS A 192 -5.01 0.35 33.68
CA CYS A 192 -4.63 0.26 32.26
C CYS A 192 -3.61 -0.87 32.05
N ASN A 193 -2.63 -1.03 32.94
CA ASN A 193 -1.61 -2.07 32.84
C ASN A 193 -2.19 -3.49 32.81
N GLN A 194 -3.35 -3.75 33.42
CA GLN A 194 -4.02 -5.06 33.34
C GLN A 194 -4.39 -5.45 31.90
N PHE A 195 -4.59 -4.47 31.01
CA PHE A 195 -4.79 -4.75 29.58
C PHE A 195 -3.51 -5.28 28.94
N PHE A 196 -2.35 -4.98 29.52
CA PHE A 196 -1.02 -5.37 29.03
C PHE A 196 -0.28 -6.43 29.85
N GLN A 197 -0.89 -6.97 30.90
CA GLN A 197 -0.26 -8.04 31.70
C GLN A 197 0.07 -9.30 30.88
N ASN A 198 -0.64 -9.51 29.77
CA ASN A 198 -0.47 -10.67 28.88
C ASN A 198 0.29 -10.33 27.58
N PHE A 199 0.74 -9.09 27.48
CA PHE A 199 1.49 -8.57 26.34
C PHE A 199 2.96 -8.53 26.72
N VAL A 200 3.78 -9.24 25.97
CA VAL A 200 5.21 -9.28 26.21
C VAL A 200 5.90 -8.77 24.96
N ASP A 201 6.90 -7.92 25.17
CA ASP A 201 7.77 -7.41 24.12
C ASP A 201 8.67 -8.56 23.66
N PHE A 202 8.22 -9.29 22.64
CA PHE A 202 9.05 -10.29 21.99
C PHE A 202 10.08 -9.52 21.18
N ARG A 203 11.31 -9.47 21.69
CA ARG A 203 12.44 -9.10 20.85
C ARG A 203 12.67 -10.22 19.85
N PHE A 204 12.14 -10.05 18.64
CA PHE A 204 12.53 -10.90 17.53
C PHE A 204 14.04 -10.78 17.36
N LYS A 205 14.74 -11.91 17.48
CA LYS A 205 16.10 -12.03 16.97
C LYS A 205 15.95 -12.16 15.46
N ALA A 206 16.81 -11.48 14.70
CA ALA A 206 16.75 -11.41 13.25
C ALA A 206 16.31 -12.76 12.66
N SER A 207 15.16 -12.77 11.99
CA SER A 207 14.68 -13.97 11.34
C SER A 207 15.63 -14.30 10.20
N SER A 208 16.21 -15.49 10.20
CA SER A 208 16.98 -15.97 9.07
C SER A 208 16.07 -16.76 8.14
N GLU A 209 16.17 -16.48 6.85
CA GLU A 209 15.69 -17.39 5.82
C GLU A 209 16.50 -18.69 5.91
N THR A 210 15.80 -19.82 5.86
CA THR A 210 16.45 -21.13 5.74
C THR A 210 16.40 -21.63 4.31
N ASP A 211 15.39 -21.18 3.55
CA ASP A 211 15.14 -21.32 2.12
C ASP A 211 14.20 -20.18 1.68
N GLU A 212 13.98 -20.00 0.37
CA GLU A 212 13.16 -18.93 -0.23
C GLU A 212 11.70 -18.87 0.29
N SER A 213 11.18 -19.94 0.88
CA SER A 213 9.78 -20.07 1.31
C SER A 213 9.60 -20.22 2.83
N SER A 214 10.68 -20.09 3.61
CA SER A 214 10.70 -20.39 5.03
C SER A 214 11.32 -19.28 5.86
N VAL A 215 10.75 -19.07 7.05
CA VAL A 215 11.20 -18.06 8.02
C VAL A 215 11.47 -18.74 9.36
N MET A 216 12.67 -18.56 9.92
CA MET A 216 12.94 -18.91 11.31
C MET A 216 12.56 -17.75 12.23
N LEU A 217 11.56 -17.96 13.08
CA LEU A 217 11.21 -17.06 14.17
C LEU A 217 12.04 -17.42 15.40
N ASP A 218 12.64 -16.42 16.03
CA ASP A 218 13.43 -16.56 17.26
C ASP A 218 13.08 -15.40 18.20
N TRP A 219 12.78 -15.72 19.44
CA TRP A 219 12.34 -14.77 20.45
C TRP A 219 12.87 -15.12 21.84
N GLU A 220 12.69 -14.18 22.77
CA GLU A 220 12.98 -14.38 24.19
C GLU A 220 11.68 -14.57 24.95
N ALA A 221 11.66 -15.54 25.87
CA ALA A 221 10.52 -15.73 26.74
C ALA A 221 10.41 -14.56 27.75
N PRO A 222 9.20 -14.19 28.16
CA PRO A 222 8.99 -13.16 29.17
C PRO A 222 9.63 -13.52 30.52
N ASP A 223 10.22 -12.54 31.20
CA ASP A 223 10.72 -12.72 32.56
C ASP A 223 9.59 -13.09 33.53
N GLY A 224 9.78 -14.15 34.30
CA GLY A 224 8.82 -14.58 35.32
C GLY A 224 7.60 -15.35 34.79
N VAL A 225 7.46 -15.54 33.48
CA VAL A 225 6.37 -16.33 32.89
C VAL A 225 6.85 -17.75 32.58
N SER A 226 6.24 -18.74 33.23
CA SER A 226 6.45 -20.14 32.86
C SER A 226 5.49 -20.54 31.74
N VAL A 227 6.01 -20.61 30.51
CA VAL A 227 5.22 -20.96 29.33
C VAL A 227 5.02 -22.48 29.24
N ARG A 228 3.76 -22.91 29.12
CA ARG A 228 3.37 -24.30 28.90
C ARG A 228 3.51 -24.68 27.42
N GLU A 229 3.01 -23.81 26.54
CA GLU A 229 2.92 -24.06 25.10
C GLU A 229 2.90 -22.75 24.32
N TYR A 230 3.62 -22.70 23.19
CA TYR A 230 3.58 -21.66 22.18
C TYR A 230 2.79 -22.08 20.94
N ARG A 231 2.26 -21.07 20.26
CA ARG A 231 1.61 -21.14 18.95
C ARG A 231 2.14 -19.99 18.08
N VAL A 232 2.27 -20.22 16.79
CA VAL A 232 2.56 -19.16 15.81
C VAL A 232 1.33 -19.00 14.95
N GLU A 233 0.89 -17.76 14.83
CA GLU A 233 -0.16 -17.35 13.91
C GLU A 233 0.43 -16.50 12.79
N VAL A 234 -0.10 -16.66 11.59
CA VAL A 234 0.35 -15.95 10.38
C VAL A 234 -0.85 -15.34 9.68
N ALA A 235 -0.73 -14.07 9.34
CA ALA A 235 -1.61 -13.37 8.42
C ALA A 235 -0.90 -13.19 7.08
N ARG A 236 -1.61 -13.38 5.96
CA ARG A 236 -1.10 -13.17 4.59
C ARG A 236 -1.84 -11.97 3.98
N PHE A 237 -1.10 -11.03 3.41
CA PHE A 237 -1.62 -9.80 2.81
C PHE A 237 -2.59 -9.05 3.72
N GLY A 238 -2.26 -8.90 5.01
CA GLY A 238 -3.12 -8.18 5.96
C GLY A 238 -4.42 -8.90 6.38
N GLY A 239 -4.68 -10.10 5.84
CA GLY A 239 -5.85 -10.89 6.22
C GLY A 239 -5.82 -11.44 7.65
N ASP A 240 -6.77 -12.30 7.98
CA ASP A 240 -6.90 -12.88 9.32
C ASP A 240 -5.68 -13.71 9.73
N PHE A 241 -5.33 -13.66 11.02
CA PHE A 241 -4.28 -14.49 11.59
C PHE A 241 -4.76 -15.94 11.76
N GLU A 242 -4.05 -16.88 11.12
CA GLU A 242 -4.30 -18.32 11.24
C GLU A 242 -3.18 -19.02 12.02
N THR A 243 -3.53 -19.93 12.93
CA THR A 243 -2.52 -20.76 13.63
C THR A 243 -1.86 -21.73 12.65
N VAL A 244 -0.57 -21.51 12.34
CA VAL A 244 0.22 -22.37 11.44
C VAL A 244 1.07 -23.41 12.18
N LYS A 245 1.39 -23.15 13.46
CA LYS A 245 2.13 -24.07 14.34
C LYS A 245 1.64 -23.94 15.77
N SER A 246 1.56 -25.05 16.50
CA SER A 246 1.18 -25.11 17.91
C SER A 246 1.90 -26.26 18.62
N GLY A 247 1.74 -26.39 19.93
CA GLY A 247 2.21 -27.56 20.69
C GLY A 247 3.70 -27.60 21.00
N PHE A 248 4.41 -26.47 21.00
CA PHE A 248 5.86 -26.45 21.22
C PHE A 248 6.27 -25.52 22.36
N SER A 249 7.43 -25.74 22.97
CA SER A 249 7.92 -24.99 24.15
C SER A 249 9.22 -24.22 23.92
N SER A 250 9.90 -24.45 22.80
CA SER A 250 11.10 -23.68 22.42
C SER A 250 10.73 -22.27 21.98
N THR A 251 11.59 -21.30 22.29
CA THR A 251 11.44 -19.90 21.83
C THR A 251 11.96 -19.67 20.41
N LYS A 252 12.03 -20.74 19.62
CA LYS A 252 12.42 -20.73 18.22
C LYS A 252 11.50 -21.64 17.43
N LYS A 253 11.09 -21.20 16.25
CA LYS A 253 10.26 -21.99 15.35
C LYS A 253 10.46 -21.61 13.89
N THR A 254 10.76 -22.59 13.06
CA THR A 254 10.73 -22.43 11.61
C THR A 254 9.31 -22.63 11.08
N ILE A 255 8.86 -21.68 10.28
CA ILE A 255 7.64 -21.75 9.48
C ILE A 255 8.08 -21.93 8.03
N SER A 256 7.60 -22.99 7.38
CA SER A 256 8.01 -23.38 6.02
C SER A 256 6.81 -23.43 5.09
N ASN A 257 7.06 -23.46 3.78
CA ASN A 257 6.05 -23.51 2.73
C ASN A 257 5.08 -22.32 2.82
N LEU A 258 5.60 -21.12 3.04
CA LEU A 258 4.78 -19.91 3.09
C LEU A 258 4.28 -19.53 1.68
N GLY A 259 5.11 -19.72 0.65
CA GLY A 259 4.84 -19.27 -0.72
C GLY A 259 4.91 -17.75 -0.88
N LEU A 260 4.44 -17.24 -2.02
CA LEU A 260 4.42 -15.81 -2.34
C LEU A 260 3.45 -15.02 -1.43
N GLY A 261 3.92 -13.97 -0.76
CA GLY A 261 3.05 -13.17 0.09
C GLY A 261 3.76 -12.09 0.87
N ARG A 262 2.99 -11.14 1.39
CA ARG A 262 3.40 -10.30 2.53
C ARG A 262 2.85 -10.96 3.78
N PHE A 263 3.71 -11.42 4.67
CA PHE A 263 3.33 -12.17 5.86
C PHE A 263 3.54 -11.34 7.12
N SER A 264 2.62 -11.44 8.06
CA SER A 264 2.76 -10.97 9.43
C SER A 264 2.68 -12.17 10.37
N PHE A 265 3.63 -12.29 11.29
CA PHE A 265 3.75 -13.39 12.25
C PHE A 265 3.53 -12.86 13.66
N ARG A 266 2.74 -13.58 14.46
CA ARG A 266 2.66 -13.34 15.90
C ARG A 266 2.77 -14.64 16.68
N VAL A 267 3.23 -14.54 17.92
CA VAL A 267 3.38 -15.68 18.83
C VAL A 267 2.29 -15.60 19.89
N ARG A 268 1.48 -16.64 20.00
CA ARG A 268 0.59 -16.85 21.15
C ARG A 268 1.21 -17.86 22.10
N TRP A 269 0.86 -17.79 23.38
CA TRP A 269 1.25 -18.83 24.32
C TRP A 269 0.24 -19.02 25.44
N ILE A 270 0.29 -20.21 26.03
CA ILE A 270 -0.44 -20.54 27.25
C ILE A 270 0.57 -20.64 28.37
N ALA A 271 0.39 -19.84 29.43
CA ALA A 271 1.20 -19.95 30.63
C ALA A 271 0.75 -21.14 31.50
N ASN A 272 1.59 -21.54 32.46
CA ASN A 272 1.28 -22.66 33.37
C ASN A 272 0.05 -22.43 34.26
N ASP A 273 -0.33 -21.17 34.49
CA ASP A 273 -1.56 -20.79 35.20
C ASP A 273 -2.83 -20.90 34.33
N GLY A 274 -2.67 -21.22 33.04
CA GLY A 274 -3.75 -21.37 32.08
C GLY A 274 -4.11 -20.08 31.33
N SER A 275 -3.46 -18.95 31.61
CA SER A 275 -3.68 -17.71 30.87
C SER A 275 -3.20 -17.82 29.42
N GLU A 276 -4.00 -17.29 28.50
CA GLU A 276 -3.62 -17.14 27.10
C GLU A 276 -3.08 -15.73 26.85
N ASN A 277 -2.02 -15.67 26.05
CA ASN A 277 -1.22 -14.48 25.85
C ASN A 277 -0.76 -14.38 24.39
N VAL A 278 -0.36 -13.18 23.96
CA VAL A 278 0.03 -12.88 22.58
C VAL A 278 1.18 -11.86 22.54
N SER A 279 2.05 -11.97 21.53
CA SER A 279 3.19 -11.08 21.35
C SER A 279 2.71 -9.66 21.02
N LEU A 280 3.36 -8.64 21.60
CA LEU A 280 3.08 -7.23 21.30
C LEU A 280 3.41 -6.86 19.86
N ARG A 281 4.53 -7.39 19.38
CA ARG A 281 5.02 -7.14 18.03
C ARG A 281 4.59 -8.27 17.11
N THR A 282 4.32 -7.90 15.87
CA THR A 282 4.36 -8.82 14.74
C THR A 282 5.75 -8.73 14.10
N LEU A 283 6.20 -9.83 13.50
CA LEU A 283 7.28 -9.80 12.54
C LEU A 283 6.65 -9.75 11.14
N SER A 284 7.19 -8.98 10.22
CA SER A 284 6.74 -9.01 8.83
C SER A 284 7.82 -9.51 7.89
N LYS A 285 7.43 -10.28 6.87
CA LYS A 285 8.32 -10.75 5.80
C LYS A 285 7.57 -10.78 4.49
N THR A 286 8.15 -10.20 3.45
CA THR A 286 7.70 -10.40 2.07
C THR A 286 8.51 -11.53 1.43
N ILE A 287 7.81 -12.48 0.82
CA ILE A 287 8.37 -13.52 -0.05
C ILE A 287 7.82 -13.25 -1.45
N ASN A 288 8.72 -13.01 -2.39
CA ASN A 288 8.39 -12.62 -3.75
C ASN A 288 9.35 -13.30 -4.74
N LEU A 289 9.09 -13.17 -6.03
CA LEU A 289 10.00 -13.62 -7.08
C LEU A 289 11.17 -12.63 -7.22
N GLU A 290 12.38 -13.15 -7.14
CA GLU A 290 13.62 -12.42 -7.37
C GLU A 290 14.12 -12.64 -8.81
N GLU A 291 15.15 -11.89 -9.25
CA GLU A 291 15.64 -12.01 -10.64
C GLU A 291 16.13 -13.43 -10.98
N GLU A 292 16.66 -14.15 -9.98
CA GLU A 292 17.16 -15.52 -10.13
C GLU A 292 16.05 -16.57 -10.32
N ASP A 293 14.84 -16.28 -9.87
CA ASP A 293 13.65 -17.09 -10.14
C ASP A 293 13.19 -16.97 -11.59
N LEU A 294 13.58 -15.88 -12.27
CA LEU A 294 13.13 -15.57 -13.62
C LEU A 294 14.10 -16.10 -14.67
N THR A 295 13.54 -16.74 -15.69
CA THR A 295 14.23 -17.19 -16.90
C THR A 295 13.65 -16.49 -18.12
N ALA A 296 14.53 -16.13 -19.04
CA ALA A 296 14.16 -15.48 -20.29
C ALA A 296 15.09 -15.94 -21.41
N GLU A 297 14.52 -16.66 -22.38
CA GLU A 297 15.28 -17.21 -23.50
C GLU A 297 14.72 -16.71 -24.85
N ARG A 298 15.62 -16.36 -25.76
CA ARG A 298 15.26 -15.97 -27.12
C ARG A 298 15.10 -17.23 -27.97
N ALA A 299 13.89 -17.50 -28.47
CA ALA A 299 13.62 -18.73 -29.22
C ALA A 299 13.83 -18.58 -30.74
N GLY A 300 13.41 -17.46 -31.33
CA GLY A 300 13.46 -17.26 -32.78
C GLY A 300 12.98 -15.88 -33.22
N ARG A 301 12.97 -15.64 -34.53
CA ARG A 301 12.46 -14.39 -35.13
C ARG A 301 11.35 -14.68 -36.14
N ASP A 302 10.39 -13.76 -36.25
CA ASP A 302 9.41 -13.75 -37.32
C ASP A 302 10.00 -13.21 -38.63
N GLU A 303 9.22 -13.25 -39.71
CA GLU A 303 9.62 -12.76 -41.04
C GLU A 303 9.98 -11.27 -41.07
N GLN A 304 9.52 -10.50 -40.06
CA GLN A 304 9.81 -9.08 -39.92
C GLN A 304 11.07 -8.84 -39.07
N GLY A 305 11.72 -9.89 -38.58
CA GLY A 305 12.91 -9.82 -37.73
C GLY A 305 12.63 -9.57 -36.26
N ARG A 306 11.36 -9.55 -35.84
CA ARG A 306 10.96 -9.42 -34.43
C ARG A 306 11.14 -10.74 -33.72
N ALA A 307 11.60 -10.71 -32.47
CA ALA A 307 11.93 -11.92 -31.73
C ALA A 307 10.76 -12.49 -30.93
N THR A 308 10.84 -13.77 -30.60
CA THR A 308 10.04 -14.42 -29.56
C THR A 308 10.91 -14.62 -28.33
N VAL A 309 10.40 -14.22 -27.18
CA VAL A 309 11.02 -14.41 -25.86
C VAL A 309 10.15 -15.40 -25.07
N GLU A 310 10.74 -16.51 -24.67
CA GLU A 310 10.13 -17.49 -23.78
C GLU A 310 10.51 -17.14 -22.34
N LEU A 311 9.50 -16.84 -21.52
CA LEU A 311 9.66 -16.50 -20.11
C LEU A 311 9.19 -17.68 -19.27
N GLY A 312 9.93 -17.97 -18.21
CA GLY A 312 9.55 -18.93 -17.18
C GLY A 312 9.95 -18.44 -15.80
N TRP A 313 9.25 -18.85 -14.77
CA TRP A 313 9.60 -18.49 -13.40
C TRP A 313 9.37 -19.63 -12.41
N ASN A 314 10.26 -19.75 -11.44
CA ASN A 314 10.12 -20.68 -10.33
C ASN A 314 9.32 -20.00 -9.21
N VAL A 315 8.28 -20.67 -8.73
CA VAL A 315 7.41 -20.12 -7.69
C VAL A 315 7.71 -20.83 -6.38
N PRO A 316 7.94 -20.10 -5.27
CA PRO A 316 8.22 -20.70 -3.97
C PRO A 316 7.15 -21.70 -3.53
N ASP A 317 7.59 -22.78 -2.90
CA ASP A 317 6.71 -23.82 -2.37
C ASP A 317 5.71 -23.23 -1.34
N GLY A 318 4.49 -23.77 -1.35
CA GLY A 318 3.39 -23.26 -0.52
C GLY A 318 2.62 -22.08 -1.12
N THR A 319 3.00 -21.62 -2.33
CA THR A 319 2.18 -20.63 -3.06
C THR A 319 0.85 -21.26 -3.48
N PRO A 320 -0.30 -20.68 -3.10
CA PRO A 320 -1.62 -21.19 -3.47
C PRO A 320 -1.82 -21.30 -4.98
N GLU A 321 -2.57 -22.30 -5.43
CA GLU A 321 -2.91 -22.49 -6.85
C GLU A 321 -3.83 -21.40 -7.41
N SER A 322 -4.46 -20.59 -6.54
CA SER A 322 -5.29 -19.45 -6.92
C SER A 322 -4.49 -18.29 -7.51
N PHE A 323 -3.17 -18.30 -7.39
CA PHE A 323 -2.33 -17.25 -7.95
C PHE A 323 -2.37 -17.24 -9.48
N SER A 324 -2.51 -16.04 -10.04
CA SER A 324 -2.36 -15.76 -11.46
C SER A 324 -1.20 -14.79 -11.69
N TYR A 325 -0.72 -14.74 -12.93
CA TYR A 325 0.48 -13.97 -13.27
C TYR A 325 0.18 -13.02 -14.42
N ARG A 326 0.57 -11.77 -14.24
CA ARG A 326 0.58 -10.76 -15.28
C ARG A 326 2.02 -10.50 -15.67
N VAL A 327 2.31 -10.64 -16.96
CA VAL A 327 3.64 -10.39 -17.50
C VAL A 327 3.68 -8.95 -17.97
N GLU A 328 4.62 -8.21 -17.41
CA GLU A 328 4.82 -6.81 -17.75
C GLU A 328 6.21 -6.59 -18.34
N ARG A 329 6.31 -5.59 -19.20
CA ARG A 329 7.54 -5.25 -19.92
C ARG A 329 7.68 -3.75 -20.06
N ALA A 330 8.89 -3.25 -19.86
CA ALA A 330 9.31 -1.90 -20.20
C ALA A 330 10.59 -1.94 -21.06
N PRO A 331 10.87 -0.92 -21.88
CA PRO A 331 12.23 -0.72 -22.37
C PRO A 331 13.18 -0.51 -21.18
N ARG A 332 14.43 -0.97 -21.29
CA ARG A 332 15.39 -0.89 -20.18
C ARG A 332 15.54 0.54 -19.64
N GLY A 333 15.52 0.66 -18.32
CA GLY A 333 15.65 1.94 -17.61
C GLY A 333 14.41 2.82 -17.73
N ASN A 334 13.24 2.24 -18.05
CA ASN A 334 11.95 2.91 -18.02
C ASN A 334 11.08 2.31 -16.91
N GLN A 335 10.43 3.16 -16.12
CA GLN A 335 9.56 2.75 -15.01
C GLN A 335 8.13 2.42 -15.48
N ASP A 336 7.76 2.79 -16.71
CA ASP A 336 6.42 2.57 -17.27
C ASP A 336 6.27 1.15 -17.84
N PHE A 337 6.13 0.18 -16.96
CA PHE A 337 5.84 -1.21 -17.32
C PHE A 337 4.44 -1.34 -17.92
N ARG A 338 4.34 -2.06 -19.04
CA ARG A 338 3.07 -2.37 -19.68
C ARG A 338 2.80 -3.86 -19.63
N THR A 339 1.56 -4.23 -19.33
CA THR A 339 1.10 -5.61 -19.44
C THR A 339 1.13 -6.08 -20.88
N ILE A 340 1.81 -7.20 -21.12
CA ILE A 340 1.86 -7.87 -22.42
C ILE A 340 1.01 -9.15 -22.46
N GLY A 341 0.58 -9.64 -21.29
CA GLY A 341 -0.34 -10.76 -21.18
C GLY A 341 -0.54 -11.22 -19.74
N THR A 342 -1.49 -12.13 -19.57
CA THR A 342 -1.82 -12.78 -18.30
C THR A 342 -1.86 -14.29 -18.48
N THR A 343 -1.52 -15.05 -17.45
CA THR A 343 -1.48 -16.51 -17.48
C THR A 343 -1.64 -17.08 -16.07
N SER A 344 -2.19 -18.29 -15.96
CA SER A 344 -2.15 -19.10 -14.72
C SER A 344 -0.96 -20.08 -14.70
N GLN A 345 -0.25 -20.20 -15.83
CA GLN A 345 0.93 -21.03 -15.95
C GLN A 345 2.16 -20.26 -15.49
N ARG A 346 3.20 -20.97 -15.05
CA ARG A 346 4.48 -20.40 -14.61
C ARG A 346 5.43 -20.08 -15.79
N ALA A 347 4.85 -19.79 -16.94
CA ALA A 347 5.55 -19.53 -18.19
C ALA A 347 4.68 -18.68 -19.13
N PHE A 348 5.34 -17.90 -20.00
CA PHE A 348 4.69 -17.05 -20.98
C PHE A 348 5.55 -16.86 -22.24
N THR A 349 4.94 -16.98 -23.41
CA THR A 349 5.60 -16.75 -24.70
C THR A 349 5.29 -15.35 -25.24
N ALA A 350 6.25 -14.43 -25.14
CA ALA A 350 6.14 -13.08 -25.69
C ALA A 350 6.61 -13.06 -27.16
N ARG A 351 5.66 -13.10 -28.10
CA ARG A 351 5.93 -13.12 -29.56
C ARG A 351 6.03 -11.71 -30.15
N GLY A 352 6.74 -11.58 -31.27
CA GLY A 352 6.74 -10.34 -32.07
C GLY A 352 7.37 -9.14 -31.35
N GLN A 353 8.38 -9.38 -30.54
CA GLN A 353 9.11 -8.35 -29.80
C GLN A 353 10.05 -7.61 -30.74
N THR A 354 9.87 -6.29 -30.87
CA THR A 354 10.77 -5.42 -31.62
C THR A 354 12.19 -5.54 -31.06
N PRO A 355 13.25 -5.61 -31.88
CA PRO A 355 14.62 -5.57 -31.39
C PRO A 355 14.90 -4.35 -30.51
N GLY A 356 15.73 -4.53 -29.48
CA GLY A 356 16.09 -3.54 -28.45
C GLY A 356 16.26 -4.18 -27.08
N GLN A 357 16.46 -3.35 -26.06
CA GLN A 357 16.68 -3.76 -24.67
C GLN A 357 15.42 -3.57 -23.83
N TYR A 358 15.04 -4.64 -23.13
CA TYR A 358 13.85 -4.69 -22.30
C TYR A 358 14.16 -5.14 -20.87
N GLU A 359 13.25 -4.80 -19.98
CA GLU A 359 13.09 -5.34 -18.65
C GLU A 359 11.71 -6.00 -18.57
N TYR A 360 11.67 -7.26 -18.16
CA TYR A 360 10.45 -8.01 -17.92
C TYR A 360 10.26 -8.19 -16.42
N ARG A 361 9.02 -8.15 -15.94
CA ARG A 361 8.69 -8.54 -14.57
C ARG A 361 7.39 -9.32 -14.54
N ILE A 362 7.22 -10.10 -13.49
CA ILE A 362 6.03 -10.89 -13.23
C ILE A 362 5.29 -10.26 -12.06
N VAL A 363 4.05 -9.87 -12.29
CA VAL A 363 3.14 -9.49 -11.20
C VAL A 363 2.32 -10.70 -10.83
N SER A 364 2.54 -11.21 -9.63
CA SER A 364 1.83 -12.35 -9.07
C SER A 364 0.63 -11.84 -8.27
N GLU A 365 -0.57 -12.31 -8.59
CA GLU A 365 -1.83 -11.82 -8.03
C GLU A 365 -2.62 -12.98 -7.43
N ASP A 366 -3.09 -12.84 -6.19
CA ASP A 366 -3.94 -13.84 -5.55
C ASP A 366 -5.41 -13.74 -5.98
N GLY A 367 -6.25 -14.66 -5.48
CA GLY A 367 -7.69 -14.67 -5.81
C GLY A 367 -8.50 -13.50 -5.24
N ASN A 368 -7.90 -12.65 -4.39
CA ASN A 368 -8.53 -11.51 -3.74
C ASN A 368 -8.03 -10.17 -4.33
N GLY A 369 -7.14 -10.19 -5.32
CA GLY A 369 -6.59 -9.00 -5.98
C GLY A 369 -5.31 -8.46 -5.33
N ASN A 370 -4.74 -9.16 -4.34
CA ASN A 370 -3.46 -8.77 -3.76
C ASN A 370 -2.32 -9.09 -4.73
N ALA A 371 -1.43 -8.12 -4.97
CA ALA A 371 -0.38 -8.25 -5.98
C ALA A 371 1.04 -8.04 -5.44
N LEU A 372 1.98 -8.79 -6.01
CA LEU A 372 3.43 -8.68 -5.80
C LEU A 372 4.13 -8.53 -7.14
N SER A 373 4.91 -7.47 -7.31
CA SER A 373 5.75 -7.28 -8.51
C SER A 373 7.14 -7.85 -8.26
N SER A 374 7.58 -8.79 -9.10
CA SER A 374 8.94 -9.33 -9.02
C SER A 374 10.01 -8.29 -9.31
N ASP A 375 11.26 -8.65 -9.03
CA ASP A 375 12.41 -8.01 -9.66
C ASP A 375 12.36 -8.15 -11.19
N THR A 376 13.16 -7.36 -11.89
CA THR A 376 13.14 -7.30 -13.36
C THR A 376 14.18 -8.23 -13.98
N LYS A 377 13.79 -9.00 -14.99
CA LYS A 377 14.69 -9.77 -15.86
C LYS A 377 15.07 -8.98 -17.11
N PRO A 378 16.35 -8.59 -17.30
CA PRO A 378 16.81 -7.95 -18.53
C PRO A 378 16.79 -8.92 -19.72
N VAL A 379 16.38 -8.42 -20.89
CA VAL A 379 16.45 -9.16 -22.17
C VAL A 379 16.92 -8.24 -23.28
N ASP A 380 17.99 -8.64 -23.96
CA ASP A 380 18.57 -7.92 -25.10
C ASP A 380 18.21 -8.62 -26.41
N ILE A 381 17.56 -7.90 -27.32
CA ILE A 381 17.16 -8.42 -28.63
C ILE A 381 17.95 -7.68 -29.71
N ASP A 382 19.02 -8.31 -30.18
CA ASP A 382 19.95 -7.68 -31.13
C ASP A 382 19.31 -7.39 -32.50
N PHE A 383 19.93 -6.51 -33.28
CA PHE A 383 19.63 -6.31 -34.70
C PHE A 383 20.88 -5.83 -35.45
N GLU A 384 20.85 -5.96 -36.78
CA GLU A 384 21.95 -5.53 -37.65
C GLU A 384 21.71 -4.12 -38.20
N GLY A 385 22.80 -3.37 -38.38
CA GLY A 385 22.79 -2.00 -38.90
C GLY A 385 22.57 -0.93 -37.82
N SER A 386 22.44 0.33 -38.24
CA SER A 386 22.27 1.48 -37.35
C SER A 386 20.84 1.67 -36.83
N VAL A 387 19.85 1.04 -37.48
CA VAL A 387 18.44 1.11 -37.10
C VAL A 387 17.69 -0.15 -37.50
N PHE A 388 16.78 -0.60 -36.64
CA PHE A 388 15.72 -1.54 -36.97
C PHE A 388 14.41 -0.80 -37.19
N ILE A 389 13.71 -1.12 -38.27
CA ILE A 389 12.45 -0.47 -38.64
C ILE A 389 11.47 -1.54 -39.12
N THR A 390 10.31 -1.59 -38.47
CA THR A 390 9.19 -2.42 -38.87
C THR A 390 7.91 -1.60 -39.02
N GLY A 391 6.94 -2.15 -39.76
CA GLY A 391 5.72 -1.47 -40.15
C GLY A 391 5.78 -0.85 -41.55
N PRO A 392 4.73 -0.10 -41.94
CA PRO A 392 3.62 0.32 -41.08
C PRO A 392 2.66 -0.81 -40.70
N PHE A 393 1.99 -0.70 -39.55
CA PHE A 393 0.94 -1.63 -39.11
C PHE A 393 -0.32 -0.90 -38.62
N PRO A 394 -1.53 -1.38 -38.98
CA PRO A 394 -1.77 -2.37 -40.04
C PRO A 394 -1.39 -1.82 -41.43
N ASN A 395 -1.07 -2.72 -42.36
CA ASN A 395 -0.87 -2.38 -43.77
C ASN A 395 -1.51 -3.48 -44.64
N PRO A 396 -2.59 -3.21 -45.40
CA PRO A 396 -3.19 -1.89 -45.63
C PRO A 396 -3.81 -1.25 -44.38
N THR A 397 -3.79 0.08 -44.31
CA THR A 397 -4.39 0.91 -43.26
C THR A 397 -5.66 1.61 -43.74
N GLN A 398 -6.56 1.95 -42.82
CA GLN A 398 -7.75 2.75 -43.10
C GLN A 398 -7.68 4.12 -42.43
N ASN A 399 -7.43 4.14 -41.13
CA ASN A 399 -7.49 5.33 -40.27
C ASN A 399 -6.44 5.34 -39.15
N GLN A 400 -5.50 4.39 -39.17
CA GLN A 400 -4.44 4.28 -38.17
C GLN A 400 -3.26 3.50 -38.75
N ALA A 401 -2.05 3.98 -38.56
CA ALA A 401 -0.86 3.21 -38.83
C ALA A 401 0.23 3.61 -37.87
N ALA A 402 1.11 2.66 -37.58
CA ALA A 402 2.27 2.86 -36.73
C ALA A 402 3.51 2.25 -37.35
N VAL A 403 4.65 2.85 -37.08
CA VAL A 403 5.97 2.26 -37.32
C VAL A 403 6.66 2.02 -35.99
N GLU A 404 7.45 0.96 -35.90
CA GLU A 404 8.30 0.70 -34.74
C GLU A 404 9.76 0.83 -35.16
N LEU A 405 10.52 1.52 -34.33
CA LEU A 405 11.89 1.96 -34.61
C LEU A 405 12.76 1.64 -33.39
N THR A 406 13.95 1.13 -33.64
CA THR A 406 15.01 1.02 -32.63
C THR A 406 16.32 1.46 -33.26
N ALA A 407 16.96 2.46 -32.67
CA ALA A 407 18.26 2.96 -33.12
C ALA A 407 19.40 2.32 -32.31
N LYS A 408 20.56 2.12 -32.93
CA LYS A 408 21.75 1.58 -32.24
C LYS A 408 22.39 2.60 -31.27
N GLU A 409 22.25 3.88 -31.60
CA GLU A 409 22.81 5.01 -30.86
C GLU A 409 21.77 6.13 -30.71
N ASP A 410 21.95 6.95 -29.67
CA ASP A 410 21.12 8.14 -29.39
C ASP A 410 21.15 9.10 -30.58
N GLN A 411 19.98 9.38 -31.16
CA GLN A 411 19.86 10.26 -32.31
C GLN A 411 18.44 10.79 -32.53
N ASP A 412 18.37 11.96 -33.18
CA ASP A 412 17.13 12.46 -33.74
C ASP A 412 16.81 11.74 -35.06
N VAL A 413 15.54 11.38 -35.23
CA VAL A 413 15.01 10.78 -36.45
C VAL A 413 13.83 11.60 -36.95
N THR A 414 13.81 11.85 -38.26
CA THR A 414 12.67 12.45 -38.95
C THR A 414 11.88 11.36 -39.66
N VAL A 415 10.58 11.28 -39.37
CA VAL A 415 9.61 10.41 -40.05
C VAL A 415 8.71 11.27 -40.91
N GLU A 416 8.70 11.00 -42.21
CA GLU A 416 7.92 11.74 -43.19
C GLU A 416 7.03 10.78 -44.00
N VAL A 417 5.85 11.25 -44.40
CA VAL A 417 4.99 10.51 -45.34
C VAL A 417 4.76 11.32 -46.59
N PHE A 418 4.94 10.67 -47.75
CA PHE A 418 4.76 11.26 -49.07
C PHE A 418 3.68 10.52 -49.86
N ASN A 419 2.94 11.24 -50.71
CA ASN A 419 2.12 10.60 -51.75
C ASN A 419 2.99 10.22 -52.97
N THR A 420 2.38 9.55 -53.95
CA THR A 420 3.06 9.14 -55.21
C THR A 420 3.52 10.31 -56.09
N LEU A 421 3.04 11.53 -55.83
CA LEU A 421 3.50 12.75 -56.51
C LEU A 421 4.70 13.41 -55.81
N GLY A 422 5.16 12.86 -54.67
CA GLY A 422 6.27 13.39 -53.88
C GLY A 422 5.88 14.56 -52.95
N GLU A 423 4.59 14.83 -52.78
CA GLU A 423 4.11 15.81 -51.81
C GLU A 423 4.20 15.24 -50.40
N ARG A 424 4.84 15.99 -49.48
CA ARG A 424 4.95 15.60 -48.07
C ARG A 424 3.65 15.92 -47.33
N LEU A 425 3.02 14.88 -46.79
CA LEU A 425 1.74 14.97 -46.09
C LEU A 425 1.90 14.93 -44.56
N PHE A 426 3.05 14.45 -44.08
CA PHE A 426 3.34 14.30 -42.66
C PHE A 426 4.83 14.46 -42.42
N VAL A 427 5.18 15.05 -41.28
CA VAL A 427 6.53 15.10 -40.74
C VAL A 427 6.45 15.08 -39.22
N GLU A 428 7.26 14.23 -38.60
CA GLU A 428 7.47 14.19 -37.17
C GLU A 428 8.95 13.97 -36.88
N GLU A 429 9.48 14.74 -35.94
CA GLU A 429 10.83 14.56 -35.41
C GLU A 429 10.73 13.88 -34.06
N ARG A 430 11.59 12.89 -33.83
CA ARG A 430 11.63 12.13 -32.58
C ARG A 430 13.08 11.87 -32.18
N GLU A 431 13.40 12.21 -30.94
CA GLU A 431 14.63 11.77 -30.30
C GLU A 431 14.49 10.27 -29.94
N LEU A 432 15.40 9.46 -30.45
CA LEU A 432 15.50 8.04 -30.12
C LEU A 432 16.67 7.83 -29.16
N VAL A 433 16.40 7.10 -28.08
CA VAL A 433 17.42 6.58 -27.16
C VAL A 433 17.94 5.25 -27.70
N ALA A 434 19.25 5.02 -27.59
CA ALA A 434 19.94 3.82 -28.04
C ALA A 434 19.27 2.57 -27.48
N GLU A 435 19.06 1.59 -28.37
CA GLU A 435 18.49 0.28 -28.06
C GLU A 435 17.09 0.32 -27.42
N ARG A 436 16.42 1.48 -27.39
CA ARG A 436 15.08 1.64 -26.84
C ARG A 436 14.05 1.58 -27.96
N PRO A 437 13.18 0.56 -28.00
CA PRO A 437 12.16 0.46 -29.03
C PRO A 437 11.09 1.52 -28.85
N VAL A 438 10.81 2.25 -29.92
CA VAL A 438 9.81 3.31 -29.96
C VAL A 438 8.75 2.95 -30.98
N ARG A 439 7.49 3.04 -30.56
CA ARG A 439 6.34 2.97 -31.47
C ARG A 439 5.86 4.38 -31.75
N LEU A 440 5.79 4.72 -33.03
CA LEU A 440 5.25 5.98 -33.52
C LEU A 440 3.92 5.71 -34.21
N ASP A 441 2.83 6.05 -33.54
CA ASP A 441 1.48 6.02 -34.10
C ASP A 441 1.20 7.35 -34.82
N PHE A 442 0.72 7.30 -36.06
CA PHE A 442 0.39 8.49 -36.85
C PHE A 442 -0.95 9.12 -36.43
N ASN A 443 -1.07 9.48 -35.15
CA ASN A 443 -2.30 10.00 -34.54
C ASN A 443 -2.61 11.45 -34.93
N SER A 444 -1.59 12.24 -35.27
CA SER A 444 -1.72 13.65 -35.68
C SER A 444 -2.11 13.81 -37.16
N VAL A 445 -2.24 12.72 -37.91
CA VAL A 445 -2.68 12.74 -39.31
C VAL A 445 -4.20 12.91 -39.41
N ASP A 446 -4.66 13.88 -40.20
CA ASP A 446 -6.07 13.93 -40.63
C ASP A 446 -6.29 12.91 -41.75
N TRP A 447 -6.53 11.66 -41.34
CA TRP A 447 -6.75 10.52 -42.24
C TRP A 447 -7.87 10.76 -43.25
N ARG A 448 -8.80 11.70 -43.02
CA ARG A 448 -9.88 12.07 -43.96
C ARG A 448 -9.39 12.76 -45.22
N ARG A 449 -8.16 13.27 -45.22
CA ARG A 449 -7.54 13.94 -46.38
C ARG A 449 -6.76 12.98 -47.27
N TRP A 450 -6.48 11.77 -46.79
CA TRP A 450 -5.69 10.78 -47.52
C TRP A 450 -6.64 9.88 -48.32
N GLY A 451 -6.56 9.94 -49.64
CA GLY A 451 -7.32 9.05 -50.54
C GLY A 451 -6.78 7.62 -50.52
N SER A 452 -7.56 6.66 -51.00
CA SER A 452 -7.07 5.30 -51.21
C SER A 452 -5.88 5.31 -52.19
N GLY A 453 -4.79 4.64 -51.83
CA GLY A 453 -3.58 4.64 -52.65
C GLY A 453 -2.32 4.26 -51.87
N MET A 454 -1.19 4.30 -52.57
CA MET A 454 0.13 4.04 -51.99
C MET A 454 0.76 5.35 -51.51
N TYR A 455 1.38 5.28 -50.34
CA TYR A 455 2.14 6.35 -49.70
C TYR A 455 3.50 5.81 -49.30
N ILE A 456 4.53 6.67 -49.34
CA ILE A 456 5.89 6.31 -48.98
C ILE A 456 6.20 6.94 -47.64
N ILE A 457 6.52 6.10 -46.65
CA ILE A 457 7.09 6.54 -45.38
C ILE A 457 8.60 6.59 -45.57
N ARG A 458 9.21 7.77 -45.33
CA ARG A 458 10.66 7.96 -45.31
C ARG A 458 11.09 8.23 -43.87
N ILE A 459 12.07 7.46 -43.39
CA ILE A 459 12.60 7.56 -42.05
C ILE A 459 14.10 7.84 -42.20
N SER A 460 14.54 8.99 -41.71
CA SER A 460 15.90 9.48 -41.85
C SER A 460 16.50 9.79 -40.49
N GLY A 461 17.65 9.18 -40.20
CA GLY A 461 18.49 9.49 -39.04
C GLY A 461 19.85 10.02 -39.50
N ARG A 462 20.83 10.07 -38.58
CA ARG A 462 22.16 10.62 -38.89
C ARG A 462 22.90 9.82 -39.98
N GLU A 463 22.81 8.50 -39.91
CA GLU A 463 23.59 7.59 -40.77
C GLU A 463 22.74 6.72 -41.69
N PHE A 464 21.42 6.90 -41.68
CA PHE A 464 20.53 6.08 -42.49
C PHE A 464 19.38 6.88 -43.08
N THR A 465 18.88 6.38 -44.21
CA THR A 465 17.56 6.74 -44.73
C THR A 465 16.92 5.45 -45.24
N LYS A 466 15.71 5.16 -44.76
CA LYS A 466 14.94 3.97 -45.13
C LYS A 466 13.56 4.38 -45.59
N THR A 467 13.01 3.62 -46.52
CA THR A 467 11.64 3.80 -47.01
C THR A 467 10.79 2.56 -46.72
N ARG A 468 9.50 2.81 -46.50
CA ARG A 468 8.46 1.78 -46.36
C ARG A 468 7.24 2.19 -47.16
N GLU A 469 6.60 1.22 -47.79
CA GLU A 469 5.35 1.42 -48.52
C GLU A 469 4.18 1.26 -47.55
N MET A 470 3.24 2.19 -47.63
CA MET A 470 1.99 2.19 -46.89
C MET A 470 0.82 2.25 -47.87
N VAL A 471 -0.13 1.33 -47.75
CA VAL A 471 -1.34 1.33 -48.57
C VAL A 471 -2.51 1.81 -47.72
N VAL A 472 -3.15 2.91 -48.12
CA VAL A 472 -4.38 3.40 -47.51
C VAL A 472 -5.57 2.88 -48.31
N VAL A 473 -6.58 2.34 -47.62
CA VAL A 473 -7.82 1.84 -48.20
C VAL A 473 -8.99 2.49 -47.46
N ARG A 474 -9.88 3.16 -48.20
CA ARG A 474 -11.13 3.75 -47.69
C ARG A 474 -12.32 2.84 -47.89
#